data_AF-A0A8K1DIX7-F1
#
_entry.id   AF-A0A8K1DIX7-F1
#
_cell.length_a   1.000
_cell.length_b   1.000
_cell.length_c   1.000
_cell.angle_alpha   90.00
_cell.angle_beta   90.00
_cell.angle_gamma   90.00
#
_symmetry.space_group_name_H-M   'P 1'
#
loop_
_entity.id
_entity.type
_entity.pdbx_description
1 polymer ?
#
loop_
_entity_poly.entity_id
_entity_poly.type
_entity_poly.pdbx_seq_one_letter_code
_entity_poly.pdbx_strand_id
1 'polypeptide(L)'
;FSWLIMLSGSRARLWDPVIWWIIGFIFLFTIGGVTGIMLSASILDTLLHDTWFVVAHFHYVLSLGSYSGVIISFIWWWPVITGYSLNMYLLQ
;
A
#
# COMPACT_ATOMS: atom_id res chain seq x y z
N PHE A 1 9.73 -3.84 -7.29
CA PHE A 1 9.79 -4.54 -8.60
C PHE A 1 9.48 -6.03 -8.49
N SER A 2 10.13 -6.79 -7.60
CA SER A 2 9.89 -8.24 -7.46
C SER A 2 8.41 -8.62 -7.24
N TRP A 3 7.65 -7.82 -6.48
CA TRP A 3 6.21 -8.05 -6.29
C TRP A 3 5.38 -7.95 -7.58
N LEU A 4 5.72 -7.02 -8.48
CA LEU A 4 5.04 -6.89 -9.77
C LEU A 4 5.29 -8.11 -10.65
N ILE A 5 6.54 -8.61 -10.65
CA ILE A 5 6.93 -9.80 -11.41
C ILE A 5 6.22 -11.04 -10.86
N MET A 6 6.12 -11.16 -9.53
CA MET A 6 5.37 -12.22 -8.87
C MET A 6 3.90 -12.19 -9.28
N LEU A 7 3.27 -11.01 -9.25
CA LEU A 7 1.87 -10.86 -9.65
C LEU A 7 1.65 -11.18 -11.13
N SER A 8 2.54 -10.71 -12.02
CA SER A 8 2.44 -11.01 -13.46
C SER A 8 2.64 -12.49 -13.80
N GLY A 9 3.46 -13.21 -13.03
CA GLY A 9 3.66 -14.65 -13.19
C GLY A 9 2.62 -15.51 -12.47
N SER A 10 1.88 -14.92 -11.53
CA SER A 10 0.83 -15.62 -10.79
C SER A 10 -0.45 -15.69 -11.62
N ARG A 11 -1.16 -16.83 -11.55
CA ARG A 11 -2.55 -16.94 -12.03
C ARG A 11 -3.51 -16.31 -11.01
N ALA A 12 -3.33 -15.02 -10.73
CA ALA A 12 -4.14 -14.29 -9.76
C ALA A 12 -5.59 -14.22 -10.22
N ARG A 13 -6.52 -14.48 -9.29
CA ARG A 13 -7.94 -14.26 -9.52
C ARG A 13 -8.23 -12.77 -9.32
N LEU A 14 -8.40 -12.03 -10.41
CA LEU A 14 -8.68 -10.59 -10.37
C LEU A 14 -9.96 -10.24 -9.60
N TRP A 15 -10.87 -11.19 -9.41
CA TRP A 15 -12.11 -11.02 -8.65
C TRP A 15 -11.93 -11.15 -7.13
N ASP A 16 -10.73 -11.54 -6.67
CA ASP A 16 -10.42 -11.64 -5.25
C ASP A 16 -10.14 -10.24 -4.68
N PRO A 17 -10.90 -9.76 -3.68
CA PRO A 17 -10.73 -8.42 -3.11
C PRO A 17 -9.32 -8.18 -2.58
N VAL A 18 -8.61 -9.22 -2.10
CA VAL A 18 -7.25 -9.07 -1.57
C VAL A 18 -6.26 -8.60 -2.64
N ILE A 19 -6.47 -9.00 -3.90
CA ILE A 19 -5.61 -8.57 -5.01
C ILE A 19 -5.74 -7.06 -5.25
N TRP A 20 -6.94 -6.49 -5.11
CA TRP A 20 -7.18 -5.05 -5.23
C TRP A 20 -6.44 -4.27 -4.15
N TRP A 21 -6.48 -4.75 -2.90
CA TRP A 21 -5.72 -4.17 -1.79
C TRP A 21 -4.21 -4.18 -2.04
N ILE A 22 -3.67 -5.29 -2.57
CA ILE A 22 -2.24 -5.41 -2.88
C ILE A 22 -1.83 -4.46 -4.02
N ILE A 23 -2.62 -4.37 -5.09
CA ILE A 23 -2.34 -3.45 -6.20
C ILE A 23 -2.40 -2.00 -5.73
N GLY A 24 -3.43 -1.64 -4.95
CA GLY A 24 -3.57 -0.31 -4.35
C GLY A 24 -2.38 0.05 -3.45
N PHE A 25 -1.93 -0.89 -2.62
CA PHE A 25 -0.74 -0.73 -1.80
C PHE A 25 0.51 -0.44 -2.64
N ILE A 26 0.80 -1.27 -3.66
CA ILE A 26 1.98 -1.07 -4.51
C ILE A 26 1.93 0.29 -5.18
N PHE A 27 0.78 0.70 -5.71
CA PHE A 27 0.62 1.99 -6.39
C PHE A 27 0.84 3.17 -5.43
N LEU A 28 0.11 3.24 -4.32
CA LEU A 28 0.20 4.36 -3.38
C LEU A 28 1.57 4.44 -2.71
N PHE A 29 2.15 3.30 -2.36
CA PHE A 29 3.49 3.24 -1.80
C PHE A 29 4.56 3.71 -2.78
N THR A 30 4.40 3.41 -4.09
CA THR A 30 5.33 3.94 -5.11
C THR A 30 5.26 5.46 -5.25
N ILE A 31 4.06 6.06 -5.21
CA ILE A 31 3.89 7.52 -5.23
C ILE A 31 4.53 8.15 -3.98
N GLY A 32 4.27 7.57 -2.81
CA GLY A 32 4.92 7.96 -1.56
C GLY A 32 6.45 7.87 -1.65
N GLY A 33 6.98 6.80 -2.23
CA GLY A 33 8.41 6.63 -2.47
C GLY A 33 9.00 7.71 -3.38
N VAL A 34 8.33 8.03 -4.50
CA VAL A 34 8.79 9.07 -5.45
C VAL A 34 8.84 10.45 -4.78
N THR A 35 7.82 10.82 -3.99
CA THR A 35 7.85 12.08 -3.22
C THR A 35 8.94 12.09 -2.15
N GLY A 36 9.30 10.94 -1.58
CA GLY A 36 10.42 10.80 -0.64
C GLY A 36 11.78 11.02 -1.30
N ILE A 37 11.95 10.58 -2.55
CA ILE A 37 13.16 10.87 -3.32
C ILE A 37 13.32 12.38 -3.50
N MET A 38 12.23 13.12 -3.74
CA MET A 38 12.27 14.58 -3.84
C MET A 38 12.71 15.25 -2.53
N LEU A 39 12.19 14.79 -1.38
CA LEU A 39 12.59 15.28 -0.05
C LEU A 39 14.03 14.89 0.34
N SER A 40 14.58 13.83 -0.24
CA SER A 40 15.98 13.46 -0.02
C SER A 40 16.98 14.44 -0.64
N ALA A 41 16.54 15.27 -1.59
CA ALA A 41 17.37 16.29 -2.22
C ALA A 41 17.38 17.56 -1.36
N SER A 42 18.53 17.88 -0.75
CA SER A 42 18.68 19.01 0.17
C SER A 42 18.29 20.38 -0.40
N ILE A 43 18.49 20.59 -1.72
CA ILE A 43 18.08 21.83 -2.40
C ILE A 43 16.55 21.96 -2.48
N LEU A 44 15.84 20.83 -2.61
CA LEU A 44 14.38 20.83 -2.67
C LEU A 44 13.77 20.86 -1.27
N ASP A 45 14.40 20.16 -0.32
CA ASP A 45 13.97 20.13 1.07
C ASP A 45 13.96 21.52 1.69
N THR A 46 14.95 22.39 1.43
CA THR A 46 14.93 23.78 1.94
C THR A 46 13.71 24.59 1.49
N LEU A 47 13.10 24.26 0.35
CA LEU A 47 11.88 24.91 -0.16
C LEU A 47 10.59 24.24 0.33
N LEU A 48 10.64 22.93 0.58
CA LEU A 48 9.48 22.10 0.87
C LEU A 48 9.34 21.79 2.37
N HIS A 49 10.38 22.07 3.17
CA HIS A 49 10.39 21.88 4.62
C HIS A 49 9.22 22.63 5.27
N ASP A 50 8.60 21.99 6.27
CA ASP A 50 7.41 22.48 6.98
C ASP A 50 6.20 22.84 6.11
N THR A 51 6.15 22.35 4.87
CA THR A 51 4.98 22.51 4.01
C THR A 51 4.10 21.26 4.01
N TRP A 52 2.88 21.42 3.49
CA TRP A 52 1.95 20.31 3.26
C TRP A 52 2.52 19.20 2.36
N PHE A 53 3.58 19.47 1.60
CA PHE A 53 4.26 18.46 0.80
C PHE A 53 4.89 17.36 1.67
N VAL A 54 5.55 17.75 2.76
CA VAL A 54 6.15 16.81 3.72
C VAL A 54 5.06 16.00 4.43
N VAL A 55 3.98 16.67 4.86
CA VAL A 55 2.83 16.01 5.49
C VAL A 55 2.23 14.97 4.53
N ALA A 56 1.98 15.34 3.27
CA ALA A 56 1.43 14.44 2.27
C ALA A 56 2.35 13.23 2.03
N HIS A 57 3.66 13.44 1.88
CA HIS A 57 4.65 12.37 1.73
C HIS A 57 4.55 11.34 2.87
N PHE A 58 4.56 11.79 4.12
CA PHE A 58 4.46 10.89 5.27
C PHE A 58 3.14 10.14 5.32
N HIS A 59 2.01 10.78 4.97
CA HIS A 59 0.73 10.08 4.90
C HIS A 59 0.73 9.00 3.80
N TYR A 60 1.27 9.29 2.61
CA TYR A 60 1.38 8.26 1.55
C TYR A 60 2.20 7.03 1.98
N VAL A 61 3.25 7.20 2.78
CA VAL A 61 4.09 6.08 3.20
C VAL A 61 3.55 5.38 4.46
N LEU A 62 3.18 6.14 5.49
CA LEU A 62 2.70 5.59 6.77
C LEU A 62 1.24 5.16 6.70
N SER A 63 0.32 6.05 6.35
CA SER A 63 -1.12 5.74 6.42
C SER A 63 -1.60 4.89 5.26
N LEU A 64 -0.95 4.95 4.09
CA LEU A 64 -1.34 4.14 2.93
C LEU A 64 -0.44 2.93 2.70
N GLY A 65 0.73 2.86 3.36
CA GLY A 65 1.60 1.68 3.33
C GLY A 65 1.40 0.73 4.51
N SER A 66 1.58 1.23 5.75
CA SER A 66 1.53 0.37 6.94
C SER A 66 0.12 -0.12 7.26
N TYR A 67 -0.88 0.76 7.14
CA TYR A 67 -2.29 0.44 7.39
C TYR A 67 -2.85 -0.62 6.44
N SER A 68 -2.60 -0.49 5.13
CA SER A 68 -3.05 -1.48 4.15
C SER A 68 -2.39 -2.84 4.39
N GLY A 69 -1.12 -2.87 4.81
CA GLY A 69 -0.44 -4.09 5.21
C GLY A 69 -1.11 -4.78 6.40
N VAL A 70 -1.53 -4.01 7.42
CA VAL A 70 -2.27 -4.53 8.57
C VAL A 70 -3.62 -5.11 8.14
N ILE A 71 -4.35 -4.41 7.25
CA ILE A 71 -5.63 -4.92 6.72
C ILE A 71 -5.45 -6.21 5.94
N ILE A 72 -4.50 -6.26 5.02
CA ILE A 72 -4.23 -7.47 4.21
C ILE A 72 -3.87 -8.65 5.13
N SER A 73 -3.02 -8.40 6.13
CA SER A 73 -2.68 -9.41 7.14
C SER A 73 -3.91 -9.89 7.90
N PHE A 74 -4.77 -8.96 8.34
CA PHE A 74 -6.00 -9.29 9.04
C PHE A 74 -6.93 -10.16 8.17
N ILE A 75 -7.20 -9.77 6.92
CA ILE A 75 -8.05 -10.54 5.99
C ILE A 75 -7.47 -11.93 5.74
N TRP A 76 -6.14 -12.02 5.57
CA TRP A 76 -5.46 -13.29 5.29
C TRP A 76 -5.51 -14.27 6.47
N TRP A 77 -5.28 -13.79 7.69
CA TRP A 77 -5.25 -14.63 8.89
C TRP A 77 -6.62 -14.87 9.52
N TRP A 78 -7.64 -14.08 9.16
CA TRP A 78 -8.98 -14.18 9.75
C TRP A 78 -9.60 -15.59 9.69
N PRO A 79 -9.59 -16.30 8.53
CA PRO A 79 -10.16 -17.65 8.46
C PRO A 79 -9.39 -18.67 9.30
N VAL A 80 -8.08 -18.46 9.47
CA VAL A 80 -7.22 -19.33 10.28
C VAL A 80 -7.51 -19.16 11.77
N ILE A 81 -7.74 -17.93 12.22
CA ILE A 81 -7.97 -17.62 13.65
C ILE A 81 -9.41 -17.96 14.07
N THR A 82 -10.39 -17.63 13.23
CA THR A 82 -11.82 -17.71 13.61
C THR A 82 -12.54 -18.92 13.03
N GLY A 83 -11.98 -19.57 12.00
CA GLY A 83 -12.65 -20.63 11.25
C GLY A 83 -13.73 -20.15 10.27
N TYR A 84 -13.98 -18.84 10.18
CA TYR A 84 -14.99 -18.26 9.31
C TYR A 84 -14.38 -17.41 8.19
N SER A 85 -14.94 -17.49 6.99
CA SER A 85 -14.58 -16.59 5.88
C SER A 85 -15.28 -15.24 5.99
N LEU A 86 -14.56 -14.15 5.70
CA LEU A 86 -15.15 -12.82 5.58
C LEU A 86 -16.02 -12.69 4.32
N ASN A 87 -16.98 -11.77 4.34
CA ASN A 87 -17.85 -11.50 3.20
C ASN A 87 -17.08 -10.77 2.09
N MET A 88 -16.92 -11.42 0.95
CA MET A 88 -16.20 -10.91 -0.22
C MET A 88 -16.76 -9.58 -0.75
N TYR A 89 -18.08 -9.34 -0.64
CA TYR A 89 -18.70 -8.10 -1.12
C TYR A 89 -18.40 -6.89 -0.24
N LEU A 90 -18.14 -7.10 1.06
CA LEU A 90 -17.78 -6.04 2.00
C LEU A 90 -16.28 -5.74 1.99
N LEU A 91 -15.48 -6.58 1.32
CA LEU A 91 -14.02 -6.48 1.25
C LEU A 91 -13.52 -5.79 -0.03
N GLN A 92 -14.40 -5.65 -1.04
CA GLN A 92 -14.17 -4.89 -2.26
C GLN A 92 -14.20 -3.39 -1.97
#